data_AF-W2W513-F1
#
_entry.id   AF-W2W513-F1
#
_cell.length_a   1.000
_cell.length_b   1.000
_cell.length_c   1.000
_cell.angle_alpha   90.00
_cell.angle_beta   90.00
_cell.angle_gamma   90.00
#
_symmetry.space_group_name_H-M   'P 1'
#
loop_
_entity.id
_entity.type
_entity.pdbx_description
1 polymer ?
#
loop_
_entity_poly.entity_id
_entity_poly.type
_entity_poly.pdbx_seq_one_letter_code
_entity_poly.pdbx_strand_id
1 'polypeptide(L)'
;MMDPKVRDLYKRFLLVGRDYPLGLSHVREKVKAAFFQNRDLTDPVAIKKAIKRGRWVVREMVGVIQLKKYRTLNSRYTPEDLREKLRDIENRRVLAELEQQYGGDDGTDAREG
;
A
#
# COMPACT_ATOMS: atom_id res chain seq x y z
N MET A 1 -17.19 31.72 4.22
CA MET A 1 -17.12 30.71 5.31
C MET A 1 -16.54 29.42 4.75
N MET A 2 -15.59 28.77 5.43
CA MET A 2 -14.92 27.57 4.91
C MET A 2 -15.86 26.35 4.91
N ASP A 3 -15.96 25.65 3.77
CA ASP A 3 -16.83 24.47 3.59
C ASP A 3 -16.58 23.43 4.72
N PRO A 4 -17.64 22.96 5.42
CA PRO A 4 -17.52 21.99 6.51
C PRO A 4 -16.77 20.70 6.12
N LYS A 5 -16.94 20.23 4.88
CA LYS A 5 -16.29 19.01 4.36
C LYS A 5 -14.80 19.20 4.14
N VAL A 6 -14.36 20.40 3.76
CA VAL A 6 -12.94 20.75 3.65
C VAL A 6 -12.28 20.71 5.04
N ARG A 7 -12.95 21.28 6.04
CA ARG A 7 -12.48 21.26 7.43
C ARG A 7 -12.43 19.84 8.02
N ASP A 8 -13.45 19.03 7.78
CA ASP A 8 -13.47 17.62 8.18
C ASP A 8 -12.29 16.85 7.56
N LEU A 9 -12.07 17.03 6.25
CA LEU A 9 -10.96 16.38 5.56
C LEU A 9 -9.60 16.74 6.17
N TYR A 10 -9.37 18.02 6.48
CA TYR A 10 -8.13 18.45 7.13
C TYR A 10 -7.93 17.79 8.51
N LYS A 11 -9.00 17.70 9.31
CA LYS A 11 -8.96 17.00 10.61
C LYS A 11 -8.63 15.52 10.46
N ARG A 12 -9.19 14.84 9.46
CA ARG A 12 -8.89 13.42 9.19
C ARG A 12 -7.42 13.19 8.88
N PHE A 13 -6.81 14.06 8.07
CA PHE A 13 -5.37 14.00 7.81
C PHE A 13 -4.55 14.13 9.10
N LEU A 14 -4.89 15.07 9.98
CA LEU A 14 -4.18 15.23 11.25
C LEU A 14 -4.40 14.06 12.21
N LEU A 15 -5.58 13.45 12.20
CA LEU A 15 -5.86 12.27 13.02
C LEU A 15 -5.01 11.08 12.55
N VAL A 16 -5.08 10.73 11.27
CA VAL A 16 -4.32 9.61 10.68
C VAL A 16 -2.81 9.87 10.71
N GLY A 17 -2.40 11.14 10.60
CA GLY A 17 -0.99 11.52 10.66
C GLY A 17 -0.29 11.18 11.97
N ARG A 18 -1.02 10.99 13.08
CA ARG A 18 -0.44 10.57 14.36
C ARG A 18 0.21 9.18 14.30
N ASP A 19 -0.41 8.27 13.54
CA ASP A 19 0.05 6.89 13.40
C ASP A 19 0.91 6.67 12.14
N TYR A 20 0.99 7.67 11.26
CA TYR A 20 1.72 7.59 10.00
C TYR A 20 3.21 7.32 10.25
N PRO A 21 3.92 6.53 9.41
CA PRO A 21 5.30 6.14 9.67
C PRO A 21 6.28 7.31 9.89
N LEU A 22 6.07 8.42 9.18
CA LEU A 22 6.89 9.65 9.30
C LEU A 22 6.35 10.66 10.33
N GLY A 23 5.25 10.32 11.02
CA GLY A 23 4.66 11.11 12.08
C GLY A 23 3.81 12.31 11.63
N LEU A 24 3.18 12.94 12.62
CA LEU A 24 2.19 13.99 12.41
C LEU A 24 2.78 15.26 11.80
N SER A 25 3.99 15.66 12.19
CA SER A 25 4.63 16.88 11.68
C SER A 25 4.82 16.82 10.17
N HIS A 26 5.31 15.69 9.67
CA HIS A 26 5.48 15.45 8.23
C HIS A 26 4.15 15.54 7.47
N VAL A 27 3.12 14.85 7.98
CA VAL A 27 1.79 14.86 7.36
C VAL A 27 1.19 16.26 7.37
N ARG A 28 1.27 16.97 8.50
CA ARG A 28 0.73 18.33 8.66
C ARG A 28 1.35 19.29 7.66
N GLU A 29 2.66 19.24 7.46
CA GLU A 29 3.38 20.10 6.52
C GLU A 29 2.86 19.89 5.09
N LYS A 30 2.84 18.63 4.63
CA LYS A 30 2.39 18.28 3.27
C LYS A 30 0.92 18.62 3.04
N VAL A 31 0.07 18.34 4.01
CA VAL A 31 -1.38 18.61 3.91
C VAL A 31 -1.64 20.11 3.92
N LYS A 32 -0.93 20.89 4.76
CA LYS A 32 -1.05 22.36 4.77
C LYS A 32 -0.69 22.93 3.41
N ALA A 33 0.42 22.50 2.80
CA ALA A 33 0.82 22.93 1.47
C ALA A 33 -0.23 22.59 0.41
N ALA A 34 -0.75 21.36 0.39
CA ALA A 34 -1.76 20.92 -0.56
C ALA A 34 -3.09 21.69 -0.43
N PHE A 35 -3.54 21.98 0.79
CA PHE A 35 -4.75 22.79 1.00
C PHE A 35 -4.52 24.24 0.58
N PHE A 36 -3.34 24.79 0.84
CA PHE A 36 -3.00 26.16 0.45
C PHE A 36 -2.97 26.33 -1.08
N GLN A 37 -2.45 25.35 -1.81
CA GLN A 37 -2.45 25.35 -3.29
C GLN A 37 -3.88 25.37 -3.88
N ASN A 38 -4.88 24.89 -3.14
CA ASN A 38 -6.28 24.85 -3.57
C ASN A 38 -7.14 25.93 -2.90
N ARG A 39 -6.54 26.92 -2.23
CA ARG A 39 -7.29 27.92 -1.43
C ARG A 39 -8.21 28.81 -2.27
N ASP A 40 -7.81 29.08 -3.52
CA ASP A 40 -8.50 29.98 -4.44
C ASP A 40 -9.50 29.23 -5.35
N LEU A 41 -9.73 27.94 -5.08
CA LEU A 41 -10.67 27.10 -5.81
C LEU A 41 -12.11 27.50 -5.48
N THR A 42 -12.84 28.05 -6.44
CA THR A 42 -14.21 28.55 -6.25
C THR A 42 -15.28 27.67 -6.91
N ASP A 43 -14.92 26.91 -7.96
CA ASP A 43 -15.82 26.01 -8.65
C ASP A 43 -16.29 24.85 -7.74
N PRO A 44 -17.61 24.69 -7.49
CA PRO A 44 -18.14 23.63 -6.65
C PRO A 44 -17.76 22.21 -7.12
N VAL A 45 -17.66 22.00 -8.44
CA VAL A 45 -17.33 20.67 -9.00
C VAL A 45 -15.86 20.34 -8.72
N ALA A 46 -14.96 21.29 -8.96
CA ALA A 46 -13.55 21.18 -8.64
C ALA A 46 -13.31 20.93 -7.14
N ILE A 47 -14.00 21.67 -6.27
CA ILE A 47 -13.93 21.46 -4.80
C ILE A 47 -14.34 20.03 -4.45
N LYS A 48 -15.46 19.55 -4.99
CA LYS A 48 -15.93 18.18 -4.73
C LYS A 48 -14.92 17.14 -5.20
N LYS A 49 -14.28 17.35 -6.35
CA LYS A 49 -13.23 16.46 -6.89
C LYS A 49 -11.97 16.47 -6.00
N ALA A 50 -11.52 17.64 -5.56
CA ALA A 50 -10.38 17.79 -4.65
C ALA A 50 -10.64 17.08 -3.31
N ILE A 51 -11.83 17.26 -2.72
CA ILE A 51 -12.20 16.58 -1.47
C ILE A 51 -12.27 15.06 -1.69
N LYS A 52 -12.83 14.59 -2.82
CA LYS A 52 -12.86 13.15 -3.15
C LYS A 52 -11.45 12.57 -3.22
N ARG A 53 -10.53 13.26 -3.90
CA ARG A 53 -9.11 12.87 -3.97
C ARG A 53 -8.48 12.83 -2.59
N GLY A 54 -8.67 13.86 -1.77
CA GLY A 54 -8.12 13.89 -0.41
C GLY A 54 -8.62 12.74 0.46
N ARG A 55 -9.92 12.39 0.39
CA ARG A 55 -10.46 11.23 1.11
C ARG A 55 -9.83 9.91 0.67
N TRP A 56 -9.55 9.76 -0.63
CA TRP A 56 -8.84 8.59 -1.14
C TRP A 56 -7.41 8.53 -0.56
N VAL A 57 -6.67 9.64 -0.55
CA VAL A 57 -5.32 9.69 0.04
C VAL A 57 -5.33 9.32 1.53
N VAL A 58 -6.33 9.78 2.29
CA VAL A 58 -6.47 9.38 3.70
C VAL A 58 -6.59 7.86 3.84
N ARG A 59 -7.32 7.17 2.94
CA ARG A 59 -7.43 5.70 2.95
C ARG A 59 -6.09 5.03 2.64
N GLU A 60 -5.34 5.55 1.67
CA GLU A 60 -4.00 5.03 1.36
C GLU A 60 -3.06 5.16 2.57
N MET A 61 -3.12 6.28 3.28
CA MET A 61 -2.35 6.47 4.52
C MET A 61 -2.70 5.44 5.59
N VAL A 62 -3.99 5.12 5.76
CA VAL A 62 -4.43 4.03 6.66
C VAL A 62 -3.85 2.69 6.21
N GLY A 63 -3.84 2.39 4.92
CA GLY A 63 -3.22 1.17 4.38
C GLY A 63 -1.72 1.08 4.69
N VAL A 64 -0.99 2.18 4.51
CA VAL A 64 0.45 2.26 4.86
C VAL A 64 0.67 2.00 6.36
N ILE A 65 -0.18 2.57 7.22
CA ILE A 65 -0.13 2.36 8.67
C ILE A 65 -0.37 0.88 9.01
N GLN A 66 -1.38 0.26 8.41
CA GLN A 66 -1.68 -1.16 8.60
C GLN A 66 -0.51 -2.04 8.15
N LEU A 67 0.13 -1.73 7.02
CA LEU A 67 1.29 -2.46 6.53
C LEU A 67 2.48 -2.35 7.49
N LYS A 68 2.77 -1.17 8.05
CA LYS A 68 3.80 -1.00 9.08
C LYS A 68 3.51 -1.85 10.32
N LYS A 69 2.25 -1.86 10.79
CA LYS A 69 1.81 -2.68 11.94
C LYS A 69 1.97 -4.17 11.65
N TYR A 70 1.52 -4.62 10.49
CA TYR A 70 1.68 -6.01 10.05
C TYR A 70 3.15 -6.43 9.99
N ARG A 71 4.02 -5.63 9.35
CA ARG A 71 5.46 -5.91 9.28
C ARG A 71 6.08 -6.04 10.68
N THR A 72 5.69 -5.18 11.60
CA THR A 72 6.16 -5.22 12.99
C THR A 72 5.70 -6.51 13.70
N LEU A 73 4.41 -6.88 13.56
CA LEU A 73 3.88 -8.11 14.14
C LEU A 73 4.55 -9.35 13.56
N ASN A 74 4.65 -9.43 12.23
CA ASN A 74 5.32 -10.53 11.52
C ASN A 74 6.80 -10.64 11.91
N SER A 75 7.48 -9.53 12.20
CA SER A 75 8.86 -9.56 12.70
C SER A 75 8.99 -10.12 14.10
N ARG A 76 7.98 -9.93 14.96
CA ARG A 76 8.04 -10.31 16.38
C ARG A 76 7.51 -11.72 16.64
N TYR A 77 6.50 -12.13 15.88
CA TYR A 77 5.71 -13.32 16.18
C TYR A 77 5.79 -14.41 15.12
N THR A 78 6.53 -14.22 14.03
CA THR A 78 6.77 -15.26 13.03
C THR A 78 8.14 -15.87 13.32
N PRO A 79 8.19 -17.07 13.95
CA PRO A 79 9.43 -17.76 14.26
C PRO A 79 10.25 -18.04 12.99
N GLU A 80 11.57 -18.15 13.15
CA GLU A 80 12.45 -18.45 12.01
C GLU A 80 12.10 -19.78 11.34
N ASP A 81 11.68 -20.80 12.12
CA ASP A 81 11.27 -22.09 11.58
C ASP A 81 10.00 -22.00 10.73
N LEU A 82 9.06 -21.12 11.10
CA LEU A 82 7.88 -20.87 10.27
C LEU A 82 8.24 -20.10 8.99
N ARG A 83 9.20 -19.16 9.07
CA ARG A 83 9.70 -18.44 7.88
C ARG A 83 10.44 -19.37 6.93
N GLU A 84 11.21 -20.31 7.45
CA GLU A 84 11.91 -21.35 6.70
C GLU A 84 10.90 -22.27 6.00
N LYS A 85 9.93 -22.83 6.73
CA LYS A 85 8.86 -23.66 6.15
C LYS A 85 8.08 -22.94 5.05
N LEU A 86 7.75 -21.66 5.24
CA LEU A 86 7.05 -20.87 4.23
C LEU A 86 7.92 -20.66 2.97
N ARG A 87 9.21 -20.36 3.13
CA ARG A 87 10.16 -20.26 2.01
C ARG A 87 10.30 -21.58 1.27
N ASP A 88 10.36 -22.70 1.97
CA ASP A 88 10.47 -24.02 1.37
C ASP A 88 9.23 -24.40 0.56
N ILE A 89 8.04 -24.04 1.05
CA ILE A 89 6.78 -24.24 0.30
C ILE A 89 6.79 -23.43 -1.00
N GLU A 90 7.17 -22.15 -0.94
CA GLU A 90 7.27 -21.28 -2.11
C GLU A 90 8.29 -21.82 -3.12
N ASN A 91 9.48 -22.20 -2.66
CA ASN A 91 10.54 -22.74 -3.50
C ASN A 91 10.10 -24.04 -4.18
N ARG A 92 9.45 -24.97 -3.45
CA ARG A 92 8.92 -26.21 -4.03
C ARG A 92 7.88 -25.93 -5.11
N ARG A 93 7.03 -24.93 -4.90
CA ARG A 93 6.05 -24.53 -5.92
C ARG A 93 6.74 -23.98 -7.16
N VAL A 94 7.70 -23.06 -7.00
CA VAL A 94 8.45 -22.48 -8.12
C VAL A 94 9.23 -23.55 -8.88
N LEU A 95 9.85 -24.50 -8.19
CA LEU A 95 10.54 -25.63 -8.81
C LEU A 95 9.58 -26.52 -9.61
N ALA A 96 8.41 -26.85 -9.08
CA ALA A 96 7.39 -27.61 -9.80
C ALA A 96 6.86 -26.85 -11.05
N GLU A 97 6.73 -25.52 -10.97
CA GLU A 97 6.36 -24.68 -12.11
C GLU A 97 7.47 -24.66 -13.18
N LEU A 98 8.74 -24.60 -12.77
CA LEU A 98 9.90 -24.68 -13.67
C LEU A 98 10.03 -26.06 -14.32
N GLU A 99 9.84 -27.14 -13.56
CA GLU A 99 9.84 -28.51 -14.10
C GLU A 99 8.70 -28.74 -15.10
N GLN A 100 7.53 -28.12 -14.89
CA GLN A 100 6.45 -28.16 -15.90
C GLN A 100 6.77 -27.32 -17.14
N GLN A 101 7.50 -26.21 -16.97
CA GLN A 101 7.87 -25.31 -18.05
C GLN A 101 9.05 -25.84 -18.90
N TYR A 102 10.00 -26.54 -18.29
CA TYR A 102 11.24 -27.01 -18.93
C TYR A 102 11.38 -28.54 -19.01
N GLY A 103 10.59 -29.32 -18.27
CA GLY A 103 10.59 -30.78 -18.29
C GLY A 103 9.73 -31.40 -19.40
N GLY A 104 9.22 -30.58 -20.33
CA GLY A 104 8.48 -31.03 -21.52
C GLY A 104 9.33 -31.26 -22.77
N ASP A 105 10.66 -31.06 -22.72
CA ASP A 105 11.53 -31.08 -23.90
C ASP A 105 12.61 -32.18 -23.90
N ASP A 106 12.61 -33.10 -22.93
CA ASP A 106 13.48 -34.27 -22.98
C ASP A 106 12.73 -35.50 -23.53
N GLY A 107 12.80 -35.68 -24.86
CA GLY A 107 12.96 -37.03 -25.40
C GLY A 107 11.94 -37.58 -26.42
N THR A 108 11.47 -36.80 -27.40
CA THR A 108 10.97 -37.39 -28.67
C THR A 108 11.81 -36.93 -29.86
N ASP A 109 13.10 -37.23 -29.85
CA ASP A 109 13.86 -37.37 -31.10
C ASP A 109 15.00 -38.38 -30.93
N ALA A 110 14.63 -39.66 -30.83
CA ALA A 110 15.58 -40.75 -30.98
C ALA A 110 14.89 -42.01 -31.50
N ARG A 111 14.95 -42.18 -32.83
CA ARG A 111 14.87 -43.45 -33.59
C ARG A 111 13.44 -44.02 -33.67
N GLU A 112 12.86 -44.30 -34.83
CA GLU A 112 13.27 -45.16 -35.94
C GLU A 112 12.77 -44.54 -37.28
N GLY A 113 13.46 -44.62 -38.42
CA GLY A 113 14.30 -45.70 -38.90
C GLY A 113 13.50 -46.56 -39.86
#